data_AF-A0A0S2K990-F1
#
_entry.id   AF-A0A0S2K990-F1
#
_cell.length_a   1.000
_cell.length_b   1.000
_cell.length_c   1.000
_cell.angle_alpha   90.00
_cell.angle_beta   90.00
_cell.angle_gamma   90.00
#
_symmetry.space_group_name_H-M   'P 1'
#
loop_
_entity.id
_entity.type
_entity.pdbx_description
1 polymer ?
#
loop_
_entity_poly.entity_id
_entity_poly.type
_entity_poly.pdbx_seq_one_letter_code
_entity_poly.pdbx_strand_id
1 'polypeptide(L)' 'MLSRFIVKFYSGLLEASMWIILIASFLLGLSEGGVVLGVGLALFAFVLCVVFFGAFFILVDIQKRLQSIDEKTKT' A
#
# COMPACT_ATOMS: atom_id res chain seq x y z
N MET A 1 -7.25 -6.69 21.96
CA MET A 1 -7.80 -7.33 20.74
C MET A 1 -8.33 -6.33 19.72
N LEU A 2 -9.02 -5.26 20.13
CA LEU A 2 -9.51 -4.20 19.22
C LEU A 2 -8.39 -3.52 18.39
N SER A 3 -7.25 -3.21 19.02
CA SER A 3 -6.10 -2.58 18.35
C SER A 3 -5.50 -3.46 17.25
N ARG A 4 -5.42 -4.79 17.44
CA ARG A 4 -4.90 -5.70 16.40
C ARG A 4 -5.83 -5.76 15.18
N PHE A 5 -7.14 -5.72 15.42
CA PHE A 5 -8.14 -5.69 14.35
C PHE A 5 -8.05 -4.41 13.52
N ILE A 6 -7.95 -3.25 14.19
CA ILE A 6 -7.80 -1.94 13.54
C ILE A 6 -6.52 -1.90 12.69
N VAL A 7 -5.38 -2.35 13.22
CA VAL A 7 -4.11 -2.35 12.48
C VAL A 7 -4.17 -3.26 11.24
N LYS A 8 -4.79 -4.44 11.36
CA LYS A 8 -4.98 -5.35 10.21
C LYS A 8 -5.90 -4.72 9.15
N PHE A 9 -7.01 -4.13 9.54
CA PHE A 9 -7.92 -3.44 8.62
C PHE A 9 -7.25 -2.26 7.94
N TYR A 10 -6.53 -1.43 8.70
CA TYR A 10 -5.85 -0.24 8.18
C TYR A 10 -4.72 -0.59 7.23
N SER A 11 -3.95 -1.64 7.53
CA SER A 11 -2.97 -2.19 6.60
C SER A 11 -3.62 -2.66 5.30
N GLY A 12 -4.73 -3.40 5.38
CA GLY A 12 -5.42 -3.88 4.19
C GLY A 12 -6.01 -2.73 3.37
N LEU A 13 -6.52 -1.69 4.04
CA LEU A 13 -7.05 -0.50 3.38
C LEU A 13 -5.96 0.27 2.64
N LEU A 14 -4.81 0.49 3.28
CA LEU A 14 -3.66 1.16 2.65
C LEU A 14 -3.16 0.39 1.43
N GLU A 15 -3.00 -0.93 1.55
CA GLU A 15 -2.58 -1.79 0.46
C GLU A 15 -3.59 -1.75 -0.70
N ALA A 16 -4.88 -1.93 -0.40
CA ALA A 16 -5.95 -1.84 -1.41
C ALA A 16 -5.98 -0.46 -2.10
N SER A 17 -5.81 0.62 -1.34
CA SER A 17 -5.80 1.98 -1.89
C SER A 17 -4.63 2.20 -2.86
N MET A 18 -3.44 1.69 -2.53
CA MET A 18 -2.27 1.77 -3.40
C MET A 18 -2.49 1.00 -4.70
N TRP A 19 -3.03 -0.23 -4.61
CA TRP A 19 -3.34 -1.04 -5.78
C TRP A 19 -4.38 -0.39 -6.69
N ILE A 20 -5.44 0.19 -6.13
CA ILE A 20 -6.47 0.89 -6.90
C ILE A 20 -5.86 2.06 -7.67
N ILE A 21 -5.00 2.85 -7.04
CA ILE A 21 -4.34 4.01 -7.67
C ILE A 21 -3.40 3.56 -8.80
N LEU A 22 -2.61 2.50 -8.58
CA LEU A 22 -1.72 1.92 -9.59
C LEU A 22 -2.47 1.41 -10.81
N ILE A 23 -3.54 0.63 -10.58
CA ILE A 23 -4.37 0.07 -11.65
C ILE A 23 -5.11 1.18 -12.40
N ALA A 24 -5.69 2.15 -11.69
CA ALA A 24 -6.36 3.29 -12.32
C ALA A 24 -5.40 4.11 -13.18
N SER A 25 -4.20 4.39 -12.70
CA SER A 25 -3.17 5.13 -13.43
C SER A 25 -2.69 4.38 -14.67
N PHE A 26 -2.54 3.06 -14.56
CA PHE A 26 -2.20 2.20 -15.69
C PHE A 26 -3.31 2.18 -16.75
N LEU A 27 -4.58 2.00 -16.34
CA LEU A 27 -5.72 1.98 -17.25
C LEU A 27 -5.92 3.32 -17.96
N LEU A 28 -5.73 4.43 -17.24
CA LEU A 28 -5.76 5.77 -17.84
C LEU A 28 -4.68 5.92 -18.90
N GLY A 29 -3.42 5.60 -18.58
CA GLY A 29 -2.35 5.68 -19.57
C GLY A 29 -2.49 4.70 -20.73
N LEU A 30 -3.08 3.53 -20.49
CA LEU A 30 -3.39 2.57 -21.56
C LEU A 30 -4.45 3.12 -22.53
N SER A 31 -5.45 3.84 -22.02
CA SER A 31 -6.52 4.43 -22.85
C SER A 31 -6.06 5.60 -23.73
N GLU A 32 -5.08 6.37 -23.27
CA GLU A 32 -4.63 7.59 -23.97
C GLU A 32 -3.39 7.41 -24.86
N GLY A 33 -2.50 6.47 -24.54
CA GLY A 33 -1.21 6.35 -25.24
C GLY A 33 -0.65 4.92 -25.33
N GLY A 34 -1.47 3.92 -25.04
CA GLY A 34 -1.06 2.51 -25.08
C GLY A 34 -0.15 2.10 -23.93
N VAL A 35 0.46 0.91 -24.05
CA VAL A 35 1.14 0.23 -22.93
C VAL A 35 2.31 1.02 -22.37
N VAL A 36 3.08 1.71 -23.23
CA VAL A 36 4.25 2.51 -22.80
C VAL A 36 3.83 3.66 -21.89
N LEU A 37 2.76 4.38 -22.27
CA LEU A 37 2.23 5.49 -21.48
C LEU A 37 1.58 4.99 -20.18
N GLY A 38 0.87 3.85 -20.25
CA GLY A 38 0.32 3.16 -19.07
C GLY A 38 1.38 2.80 -18.03
N VAL A 39 2.50 2.19 -18.45
CA VAL A 39 3.61 1.87 -17.53
C VAL A 39 4.26 3.14 -16.98
N GLY A 40 4.47 4.17 -17.82
CA GLY A 40 5.03 5.45 -17.38
C GLY A 40 4.19 6.14 -16.31
N LEU A 41 2.86 6.21 -16.51
CA LEU A 41 1.92 6.77 -15.55
C LEU A 41 1.81 5.93 -14.27
N ALA A 42 1.82 4.60 -14.39
CA ALA A 42 1.81 3.71 -13.23
C ALA A 42 3.07 3.88 -12.37
N LEU A 43 4.25 4.01 -12.99
CA LEU A 43 5.50 4.29 -12.28
C LEU A 43 5.49 5.65 -11.59
N PHE A 44 4.99 6.69 -12.27
CA PHE A 44 4.86 8.01 -11.67
C PHE A 44 3.89 8.01 -10.48
N ALA A 45 2.73 7.37 -10.63
CA ALA A 45 1.75 7.19 -9.56
C ALA A 45 2.30 6.37 -8.38
N PHE A 46 3.11 5.34 -8.66
CA PHE A 46 3.81 4.57 -7.63
C PHE A 46 4.71 5.46 -6.77
N VAL A 47 5.54 6.31 -7.39
CA VAL A 47 6.42 7.23 -6.67
C VAL A 47 5.61 8.19 -5.80
N LEU A 48 4.50 8.75 -6.31
CA LEU A 48 3.60 9.57 -5.51
C LEU A 48 2.99 8.80 -4.33
N CYS A 49 2.50 7.58 -4.56
CA CYS A 49 2.00 6.72 -3.49
C CYS A 49 3.06 6.46 -2.42
N VAL A 50 4.31 6.22 -2.79
CA VAL A 50 5.40 6.02 -1.82
C VAL A 50 5.71 7.30 -1.05
N VAL A 51 5.67 8.47 -1.68
CA VAL A 51 5.93 9.74 -0.99
C VAL A 51 4.80 10.08 -0.02
N PHE A 52 3.54 9.91 -0.42
CA PHE A 52 2.37 10.25 0.41
C PHE A 52 2.05 9.19 1.47
N PHE A 53 2.06 7.91 1.09
CA PHE A 53 1.70 6.80 1.97
C PHE A 53 2.90 6.10 2.62
N GLY A 54 4.14 6.45 2.24
CA GLY A 54 5.34 5.75 2.72
C GLY A 54 5.47 5.76 4.26
N ALA A 55 5.21 6.90 4.90
CA ALA A 55 5.22 6.99 6.36
C ALA A 55 4.18 6.06 7.01
N PHE A 56 2.98 5.96 6.41
CA PHE A 56 1.93 5.07 6.91
C PHE A 56 2.27 3.59 6.68
N PHE A 57 2.87 3.24 5.54
CA PHE A 57 3.36 1.89 5.27
C PHE A 57 4.45 1.46 6.26
N ILE A 58 5.38 2.36 6.60
CA ILE A 58 6.42 2.09 7.61
C ILE A 58 5.81 1.85 8.99
N LEU A 59 4.84 2.69 9.40
CA LEU A 59 4.15 2.51 10.69
C LEU A 59 3.41 1.17 10.75
N VAL A 60 2.74 0.79 9.66
CA VAL A 60 2.07 -0.51 9.54
C VAL A 60 3.07 -1.66 9.62
N ASP A 61 4.23 -1.56 8.97
CA ASP A 61 5.26 -2.62 9.02
C ASP A 61 5.84 -2.80 10.42
N ILE A 62 6.13 -1.68 11.11
CA ILE A 62 6.59 -1.69 12.51
C ILE A 62 5.53 -2.34 13.41
N GLN A 63 4.25 -1.99 13.25
CA GLN A 63 3.18 -2.58 14.06
C GLN A 63 3.02 -4.08 13.80
N LYS A 64 3.14 -4.53 12.54
CA LYS A 64 3.13 -5.97 12.21
C LYS A 64 4.30 -6.71 12.83
N ARG A 65 5.51 -6.14 12.80
CA ARG A 65 6.72 -6.69 13.43
C ARG A 65 6.58 -6.79 14.94
N LEU A 66 6.05 -5.76 15.59
CA LEU A 66 5.83 -5.79 17.04
C LEU A 66 4.77 -6.83 17.43
N GLN A 67 3.71 -7.01 16.63
CA GLN A 67 2.71 -8.06 16.85
C GLN A 67 3.29 -9.47 16.72
N SER A 68 4.16 -9.71 15.72
CA SER A 68 4.79 -11.03 15.56
C SER A 68 5.78 -11.36 16.68
N ILE A 69 6.41 -10.34 17.27
CA ILE A 69 7.25 -10.51 18.48
C ILE A 69 6.38 -10.81 19.71
N ASP A 70 5.30 -10.05 19.97
CA ASP A 70 4.37 -10.28 21.10
C ASP A 70 3.72 -11.68 21.03
N GLU A 71 3.42 -12.17 19.83
CA GLU A 71 2.90 -13.54 19.65
C GLU A 71 3.95 -14.61 19.95
N LYS A 72 5.24 -14.40 19.63
CA LYS A 72 6.33 -15.32 19.97
C LYS A 72 6.67 -15.33 21.46
N THR A 73 6.50 -14.21 22.16
CA THR A 73 6.80 -14.11 23.60
C THR A 73 5.68 -14.67 24.49
N LYS A 74 4.46 -14.84 23.97
CA LYS A 74 3.31 -15.41 24.70
C LYS A 74 3.14 -16.92 24.55
N THR A 75 3.91 -17.56 23.67
CA THR A 75 4.14 -19.02 23.62
C THR A 75 5.34 -19.39 24.46
#